data_AF-A0A5A7TUV4-F1
#
_entry.id   AF-A0A5A7TUV4-F1
#
_cell.length_a   1.000
_cell.length_b   1.000
_cell.length_c   1.000
_cell.angle_alpha   90.00
_cell.angle_beta   90.00
_cell.angle_gamma   90.00
#
_symmetry.space_group_name_H-M   'P 1'
#
loop_
_entity.id
_entity.type
_entity.pdbx_description
1 polymer ?
#
loop_
_entity_poly.entity_id
_entity_poly.type
_entity_poly.pdbx_seq_one_letter_code
_entity_poly.pdbx_strand_id
1 'polypeptide(L)'
;MGFGIKPGMRDLETGLRLSSSASCLYELQPPPSPTTPTLVLSNSGKTLLVSNSSKSLVLSNSGKRFDKKKYVKQVTGRHNDTELHLAAQRGDLTAVRQILGEIDAQMVGTLSGADFDAEVAEIRSAIVNEVNELGETALFTAAEKGHLAIVKELLQYSTKEGMTMKNRSGFDPFHIAASQGHEAIVQVLLDHDPGLSKTVGPSNATPIISAATRGHIGVVNVLLSTDSSSLEISRSNGKNALHLAARQGHVEIVKALLRKDPQLARRNDKKGQTALHMAVKGTSCEVVKLLLKADPALVMLPDRFGNTALHIATRKRRAEIVNELVLLPDTNVNALSRDHKTAYDIAEGLPLSEETSEIKECLARYGAVSANDLNQPRDELRKTVKEIKKDVHIQLEQARKTNRNMNGIAKELRKLHRAGINNATNSITVVAVLFATVAFAAIFTVPGGDDDTGMAVMVGSPSFQVFFIFNAIALFTSLAVVVVQITVVRGETKSERRVVEVINKLMWLASVCTTIAFISSSYIVVGRRNRWAAVLISIIGGLTMTGILGSMTYYVIKYKRVRRVRKKMKLMRNGNNLCRHSESDSEVNPIYAI
;
A
#
# COMPACT_ATOMS: atom_id res chain seq x y z
N MET A 1 8.90 -45.99 10.61
CA MET A 1 8.02 -45.58 11.72
C MET A 1 6.85 -44.85 11.11
N GLY A 2 5.66 -45.38 11.30
CA GLY A 2 4.52 -45.18 10.40
C GLY A 2 3.56 -44.05 10.76
N PHE A 3 2.64 -43.85 9.79
CA PHE A 3 1.25 -43.35 9.86
C PHE A 3 1.01 -41.92 10.39
N GLY A 4 0.13 -41.07 9.84
CA GLY A 4 -0.81 -41.15 8.73
C GLY A 4 -1.88 -40.03 8.86
N ILE A 5 -2.29 -39.45 7.72
CA ILE A 5 -3.69 -39.13 7.33
C ILE A 5 -4.56 -38.18 8.24
N LYS A 6 -4.97 -37.01 7.68
CA LYS A 6 -6.19 -36.20 8.04
C LYS A 6 -7.49 -36.98 7.68
N PRO A 7 -8.75 -36.68 8.13
CA PRO A 7 -9.35 -35.36 8.47
C PRO A 7 -10.53 -35.33 9.51
N GLY A 8 -11.10 -34.14 9.79
CA GLY A 8 -12.57 -33.96 9.87
C GLY A 8 -13.30 -33.77 11.22
N MET A 9 -13.86 -32.55 11.38
CA MET A 9 -15.19 -32.17 11.94
C MET A 9 -15.60 -32.33 13.42
N ARG A 10 -16.13 -31.19 13.96
CA ARG A 10 -17.30 -31.01 14.86
C ARG A 10 -17.18 -31.56 16.29
N ASP A 11 -17.60 -30.94 17.39
CA ASP A 11 -18.43 -29.76 17.69
C ASP A 11 -18.36 -29.46 19.21
N LEU A 12 -18.78 -28.25 19.59
CA LEU A 12 -19.38 -27.81 20.87
C LEU A 12 -18.56 -27.55 22.17
N GLU A 13 -18.79 -26.31 22.66
CA GLU A 13 -18.98 -25.85 24.05
C GLU A 13 -17.80 -25.96 25.04
N THR A 14 -17.32 -24.89 25.69
CA THR A 14 -18.07 -24.02 26.61
C THR A 14 -17.19 -22.82 27.04
N GLY A 15 -17.82 -21.67 27.31
CA GLY A 15 -17.43 -20.78 28.41
C GLY A 15 -16.57 -19.54 28.10
N LEU A 16 -17.23 -18.39 27.94
CA LEU A 16 -17.00 -17.20 28.79
C LEU A 16 -18.00 -16.08 28.45
N ARG A 17 -18.92 -15.85 29.40
CA ARG A 17 -19.80 -14.69 29.49
C ARG A 17 -19.02 -13.52 30.10
N LEU A 18 -19.18 -12.30 29.57
CA LEU A 18 -19.94 -11.20 30.19
C LEU A 18 -19.63 -9.87 29.48
N SER A 19 -20.72 -9.11 29.22
CA SER A 19 -20.83 -7.64 29.10
C SER A 19 -21.56 -7.21 27.81
N SER A 20 -22.89 -7.29 27.81
CA SER A 20 -23.72 -6.55 26.85
C SER A 20 -24.85 -5.84 27.58
N SER A 21 -24.80 -4.51 27.51
CA SER A 21 -25.86 -3.58 27.88
C SER A 21 -27.03 -3.71 26.90
N ALA A 22 -28.23 -3.84 27.46
CA ALA A 22 -29.49 -3.99 26.74
C ALA A 22 -29.87 -2.71 25.96
N SER A 23 -30.42 -2.91 24.76
CA SER A 23 -31.14 -1.88 24.00
C SER A 23 -32.42 -2.53 23.47
N CYS A 24 -33.57 -2.23 24.10
CA CYS A 24 -34.88 -2.68 23.64
C CYS A 24 -35.33 -1.82 22.46
N LEU A 25 -35.68 -2.50 21.36
CA LEU A 25 -36.44 -1.98 20.23
C LEU A 25 -37.94 -2.09 20.56
N TYR A 26 -38.72 -1.06 20.24
CA TYR A 26 -40.16 -1.18 20.07
C TYR A 26 -40.53 -0.60 18.71
N GLU A 27 -41.28 -1.41 17.97
CA GLU A 27 -41.86 -1.16 16.65
C GLU A 27 -43.36 -0.91 16.84
N LEU A 28 -43.93 0.03 16.08
CA LEU A 28 -45.30 0.53 16.21
C LEU A 28 -45.95 0.60 14.83
N GLN A 29 -47.18 0.07 14.70
CA GLN A 29 -48.12 0.34 13.60
C GLN A 29 -49.58 0.25 14.13
N PRO A 30 -50.61 0.79 13.43
CA PRO A 30 -51.51 1.83 13.97
C PRO A 30 -53.02 1.44 14.05
N PRO A 31 -53.93 2.29 14.59
CA PRO A 31 -55.41 2.11 14.58
C PRO A 31 -56.10 2.95 13.46
N PRO A 32 -57.44 2.93 13.14
CA PRO A 32 -58.59 2.91 14.11
C PRO A 32 -60.04 2.41 13.70
N SER A 33 -60.91 2.29 14.73
CA SER A 33 -62.40 2.55 14.83
C SER A 33 -63.46 1.59 14.21
N PRO A 34 -64.79 1.70 14.52
CA PRO A 34 -65.51 1.79 15.81
C PRO A 34 -66.76 0.85 15.90
N THR A 35 -67.23 0.47 17.10
CA THR A 35 -68.63 -0.04 17.31
C THR A 35 -69.15 0.26 18.71
N THR A 36 -70.29 0.95 18.79
CA THR A 36 -71.20 1.13 19.96
C THR A 36 -72.25 -0.01 20.03
N PRO A 37 -73.17 -0.05 21.01
CA PRO A 37 -73.01 -0.15 22.47
C PRO A 37 -73.76 -1.39 23.03
N THR A 38 -73.48 -1.82 24.27
CA THR A 38 -74.43 -2.68 25.02
C THR A 38 -74.46 -2.30 26.49
N LEU A 39 -75.64 -1.86 26.90
CA LEU A 39 -76.10 -1.65 28.27
C LEU A 39 -76.20 -3.01 29.00
N VAL A 40 -75.55 -3.12 30.16
CA VAL A 40 -76.10 -3.91 31.28
C VAL A 40 -75.95 -3.08 32.55
N LEU A 41 -77.12 -2.79 33.13
CA LEU A 41 -77.32 -2.11 34.39
C LEU A 41 -76.95 -3.05 35.54
N SER A 42 -76.17 -2.59 36.52
CA SER A 42 -76.31 -3.07 37.90
C SER A 42 -75.85 -2.01 38.90
N ASN A 43 -76.84 -1.50 39.63
CA ASN A 43 -76.72 -0.57 40.75
C ASN A 43 -75.75 -1.08 41.83
N SER A 44 -74.80 -0.24 42.25
CA SER A 44 -74.65 0.06 43.67
C SER A 44 -74.12 1.47 43.80
N GLY A 45 -74.91 2.33 44.45
CA GLY A 45 -74.51 3.69 44.76
C GLY A 45 -73.37 3.70 45.77
N LYS A 46 -72.31 4.43 45.47
CA LYS A 46 -71.49 5.10 46.47
C LYS A 46 -71.25 6.53 46.00
N THR A 47 -72.10 7.38 46.56
CA THR A 47 -71.93 8.81 46.78
C THR A 47 -70.46 9.21 46.95
N LEU A 48 -70.08 10.26 46.21
CA LEU A 48 -68.90 11.08 46.41
C LEU A 48 -68.72 11.43 47.89
N LEU A 49 -67.82 10.69 48.56
CA LEU A 49 -67.21 11.15 49.79
C LEU A 49 -66.18 12.20 49.41
N VAL A 50 -66.62 13.45 49.45
CA VAL A 50 -65.76 14.61 49.65
C VAL A 50 -65.04 14.39 50.98
N SER A 51 -63.80 13.91 50.90
CA SER A 51 -62.92 13.81 52.05
C SER A 51 -62.45 15.22 52.42
N ASN A 52 -63.24 15.91 53.23
CA ASN A 52 -62.79 17.04 54.03
C ASN A 52 -61.69 16.54 54.99
N SER A 53 -60.42 16.84 54.69
CA SER A 53 -59.30 16.59 55.60
C SER A 53 -58.41 17.81 55.68
N SER A 54 -58.72 18.68 56.65
CA SER A 54 -57.81 19.61 57.35
C SER A 54 -56.80 20.40 56.50
N LYS A 55 -57.26 21.56 56.00
CA LYS A 55 -56.37 22.69 55.67
C LYS A 55 -55.87 23.32 56.97
N SER A 56 -54.57 23.24 57.27
CA SER A 56 -53.93 24.13 58.24
C SER A 56 -52.51 24.48 57.82
N LEU A 57 -52.31 25.77 57.49
CA LEU A 57 -51.00 26.39 57.49
C LEU A 57 -50.62 26.66 58.95
N VAL A 58 -49.61 25.98 59.46
CA VAL A 58 -49.11 26.25 60.82
C VAL A 58 -48.26 27.53 60.77
N LEU A 59 -48.84 28.64 61.25
CA LEU A 59 -48.09 29.87 61.53
C LEU A 59 -47.40 29.76 62.89
N SER A 60 -46.07 29.79 62.90
CA SER A 60 -45.28 30.00 64.12
C SER A 60 -45.10 31.50 64.37
N ASN A 61 -45.77 32.03 65.40
CA ASN A 61 -45.53 33.37 65.93
C ASN A 61 -44.16 33.43 66.61
N SER A 62 -43.17 34.02 65.95
CA SER A 62 -41.91 34.43 66.56
C SER A 62 -41.39 35.64 65.80
N GLY A 63 -41.53 36.82 66.39
CA GLY A 63 -40.97 38.05 65.86
C GLY A 63 -39.45 37.98 65.86
N LYS A 64 -38.86 37.69 64.70
CA LYS A 64 -37.47 38.00 64.29
C LYS A 64 -37.26 37.46 62.87
N ARG A 65 -36.97 38.37 61.92
CA ARG A 65 -36.52 38.15 60.52
C ARG A 65 -37.16 36.98 59.77
N PHE A 66 -37.98 37.30 58.77
CA PHE A 66 -38.64 36.39 57.83
C PHE A 66 -37.69 35.33 57.22
N ASP A 67 -37.66 34.14 57.82
CA ASP A 67 -37.18 32.91 57.20
C ASP A 67 -38.39 32.16 56.61
N LYS A 68 -38.35 31.92 55.30
CA LYS A 68 -39.24 31.10 54.44
C LYS A 68 -40.43 30.42 55.15
N LYS A 69 -41.64 30.98 54.98
CA LYS A 69 -42.92 30.35 55.37
C LYS A 69 -43.03 28.96 54.72
N LYS A 70 -43.15 27.91 55.53
CA LYS A 70 -43.25 26.50 55.07
C LYS A 70 -44.68 26.18 54.64
N TYR A 71 -44.92 26.12 53.33
CA TYR A 71 -46.07 25.42 52.77
C TYR A 71 -45.89 23.90 52.97
N VAL A 72 -46.94 23.19 53.40
CA VAL A 72 -46.89 21.74 53.60
C VAL A 72 -47.23 21.06 52.28
N LYS A 73 -46.26 20.35 51.71
CA LYS A 73 -46.41 19.61 50.44
C LYS A 73 -47.43 18.48 50.60
N GLN A 74 -48.62 18.65 50.02
CA GLN A 74 -49.62 17.58 49.93
C GLN A 74 -49.35 16.73 48.68
N VAL A 75 -49.00 15.46 48.92
CA VAL A 75 -48.58 14.52 47.89
C VAL A 75 -49.70 13.51 47.64
N THR A 76 -50.19 13.42 46.41
CA THR A 76 -51.37 12.58 46.08
C THR A 76 -51.10 11.48 45.05
N GLY A 77 -49.94 11.51 44.35
CA GLY A 77 -49.56 10.53 43.32
C GLY A 77 -48.45 9.53 43.70
N ARG A 78 -48.19 8.55 42.81
CA ARG A 78 -47.15 7.51 42.98
C ARG A 78 -45.71 8.05 42.90
N HIS A 79 -45.48 9.20 42.27
CA HIS A 79 -44.16 9.80 42.09
C HIS A 79 -44.01 11.12 42.87
N ASN A 80 -44.66 11.18 44.01
CA ASN A 80 -44.96 12.42 44.73
C ASN A 80 -45.51 13.56 43.87
N ASP A 81 -46.38 13.23 42.93
CA ASP A 81 -47.10 14.22 42.13
C ASP A 81 -48.01 15.03 43.05
N THR A 82 -47.95 16.36 42.93
CA THR A 82 -48.91 17.24 43.59
C THR A 82 -50.25 17.17 42.85
N GLU A 83 -51.33 17.64 43.47
CA GLU A 83 -52.64 17.71 42.80
C GLU A 83 -52.58 18.53 41.50
N LEU A 84 -51.70 19.55 41.47
CA LEU A 84 -51.45 20.34 40.27
C LEU A 84 -50.80 19.52 39.14
N HIS A 85 -49.86 18.62 39.45
CA HIS A 85 -49.27 17.72 38.45
C HIS A 85 -50.33 16.75 37.88
N LEU A 86 -51.20 16.18 38.72
CA LEU A 86 -52.26 15.27 38.27
C LEU A 86 -53.32 15.99 37.44
N ALA A 87 -53.71 17.21 37.82
CA ALA A 87 -54.63 18.04 37.05
C ALA A 87 -54.02 18.41 35.69
N ALA A 88 -52.74 18.82 35.68
CA ALA A 88 -51.98 19.11 34.46
C ALA A 88 -51.84 17.87 33.57
N GLN A 89 -51.61 16.69 34.14
CA GLN A 89 -51.51 15.43 33.38
C GLN A 89 -52.84 15.04 32.70
N ARG A 90 -53.97 15.23 33.41
CA ARG A 90 -55.31 14.89 32.91
C ARG A 90 -55.87 15.88 31.90
N GLY A 91 -55.33 17.09 31.84
CA GLY A 91 -55.86 18.13 30.96
C GLY A 91 -57.01 18.94 31.58
N ASP A 92 -57.22 18.85 32.90
CA ASP A 92 -58.34 19.51 33.58
C ASP A 92 -58.00 20.95 33.97
N LEU A 93 -58.35 21.89 33.08
CA LEU A 93 -58.16 23.32 33.30
C LEU A 93 -59.00 23.87 34.46
N THR A 94 -60.18 23.30 34.72
CA THR A 94 -61.04 23.77 35.80
C THR A 94 -60.45 23.43 37.16
N ALA A 95 -59.92 22.20 37.31
CA ALA A 95 -59.19 21.80 38.51
C ALA A 95 -57.92 22.65 38.72
N VAL A 96 -57.15 22.94 37.66
CA VAL A 96 -55.96 23.81 37.76
C VAL A 96 -56.34 25.21 38.26
N ARG A 97 -57.37 25.84 37.70
CA ARG A 97 -57.84 27.16 38.14
C ARG A 97 -58.40 27.13 39.56
N GLN A 98 -59.12 26.06 39.93
CA GLN A 98 -59.64 25.90 41.28
C GLN A 98 -58.50 25.77 42.29
N ILE A 99 -57.51 24.92 42.04
CA ILE A 99 -56.34 24.75 42.92
C ILE A 99 -55.61 26.09 43.09
N LEU A 100 -55.39 26.84 42.01
CA LEU A 100 -54.72 28.13 42.06
C LEU A 100 -55.56 29.24 42.75
N GLY A 101 -56.89 29.21 42.60
CA GLY A 101 -57.81 30.16 43.24
C GLY A 101 -58.12 29.83 44.71
N GLU A 102 -58.04 28.56 45.11
CA GLU A 102 -58.19 28.16 46.52
C GLU A 102 -57.05 28.66 47.42
N ILE A 103 -55.89 28.99 46.83
CA ILE A 103 -54.77 29.64 47.52
C ILE A 103 -55.20 31.05 47.95
N ASP A 104 -55.89 31.78 47.07
CA ASP A 104 -56.37 33.14 47.34
C ASP A 104 -57.36 33.12 48.50
N ALA A 105 -58.32 32.20 48.47
CA ALA A 105 -59.32 32.05 49.51
C ALA A 105 -58.72 31.70 50.89
N GLN A 106 -57.61 30.95 50.92
CA GLN A 106 -56.93 30.60 52.17
C GLN A 106 -56.10 31.76 52.73
N MET A 107 -55.57 32.63 51.87
CA MET A 107 -54.72 33.73 52.30
C MET A 107 -55.53 34.97 52.72
N VAL A 108 -56.70 35.24 52.11
CA VAL A 108 -57.57 36.41 52.42
C VAL A 108 -57.94 36.50 53.91
N GLY A 109 -57.84 35.41 54.68
CA GLY A 109 -58.06 35.41 56.12
C GLY A 109 -56.91 35.95 56.99
N THR A 110 -55.76 36.36 56.43
CA THR A 110 -54.55 36.67 57.22
C THR A 110 -54.00 38.09 57.12
N LEU A 111 -54.09 38.79 55.97
CA LEU A 111 -53.52 40.15 55.80
C LEU A 111 -54.29 40.94 54.72
N SER A 112 -54.33 42.28 54.83
CA SER A 112 -54.98 43.21 53.88
C SER A 112 -53.98 44.28 53.43
N GLY A 113 -53.75 44.43 52.11
CA GLY A 113 -52.90 45.48 51.52
C GLY A 113 -52.10 45.03 50.29
N ALA A 114 -51.28 45.92 49.70
CA ALA A 114 -50.42 45.60 48.55
C ALA A 114 -49.35 44.53 48.85
N ASP A 115 -48.94 44.39 50.11
CA ASP A 115 -48.02 43.35 50.58
C ASP A 115 -48.66 41.95 50.51
N PHE A 116 -50.00 41.87 50.57
CA PHE A 116 -50.76 40.63 50.43
C PHE A 116 -50.66 40.05 49.02
N ASP A 117 -50.90 40.88 48.00
CA ASP A 117 -50.88 40.44 46.60
C ASP A 117 -49.50 39.95 46.17
N ALA A 118 -48.44 40.60 46.67
CA ALA A 118 -47.06 40.17 46.43
C ALA A 118 -46.77 38.81 47.08
N GLU A 119 -47.21 38.59 48.32
CA GLU A 119 -46.99 37.33 49.04
C GLU A 119 -47.82 36.17 48.44
N VAL A 120 -49.06 36.43 48.02
CA VAL A 120 -49.89 35.45 47.29
C VAL A 120 -49.23 35.08 45.97
N ALA A 121 -48.71 36.06 45.22
CA ALA A 121 -48.00 35.80 43.97
C ALA A 121 -46.73 34.95 44.18
N GLU A 122 -45.97 35.21 45.25
CA GLU A 122 -44.80 34.41 45.61
C GLU A 122 -45.17 32.97 45.96
N ILE A 123 -46.26 32.76 46.71
CA ILE A 123 -46.75 31.42 47.08
C ILE A 123 -47.30 30.66 45.86
N ARG A 124 -48.09 31.31 44.98
CA ARG A 124 -48.56 30.69 43.73
C ARG A 124 -47.38 30.25 42.86
N SER A 125 -46.38 31.12 42.72
CA SER A 125 -45.15 30.81 42.03
C SER A 125 -44.42 29.62 42.64
N ALA A 126 -44.27 29.58 43.97
CA ALA A 126 -43.62 28.47 44.65
C ALA A 126 -44.33 27.13 44.38
N ILE A 127 -45.67 27.11 44.40
CA ILE A 127 -46.49 25.92 44.15
C ILE A 127 -46.40 25.46 42.69
N VAL A 128 -46.46 26.38 41.72
CA VAL A 128 -46.36 26.06 40.28
C VAL A 128 -44.99 25.50 39.92
N ASN A 129 -43.93 25.98 40.58
CA ASN A 129 -42.56 25.55 40.36
C ASN A 129 -42.15 24.35 41.26
N GLU A 130 -43.07 23.77 42.02
CA GLU A 130 -42.78 22.54 42.75
C GLU A 130 -42.48 21.39 41.79
N VAL A 131 -41.53 20.55 42.21
CA VAL A 131 -41.12 19.37 41.46
C VAL A 131 -41.61 18.07 42.11
N ASN A 132 -42.02 17.14 41.27
CA ASN A 132 -42.30 15.76 41.67
C ASN A 132 -40.98 14.96 41.89
N GLU A 133 -41.06 13.66 42.22
CA GLU A 133 -39.87 12.82 42.39
C GLU A 133 -39.03 12.75 41.11
N LEU A 134 -39.64 12.85 39.93
CA LEU A 134 -38.95 12.82 38.64
C LEU A 134 -38.28 14.16 38.29
N GLY A 135 -38.40 15.17 39.15
CA GLY A 135 -37.88 16.52 38.90
C GLY A 135 -38.73 17.32 37.90
N GLU A 136 -39.95 16.88 37.63
CA GLU A 136 -40.87 17.51 36.69
C GLU A 136 -41.72 18.53 37.41
N THR A 137 -41.99 19.66 36.77
CA THR A 137 -42.96 20.66 37.22
C THR A 137 -44.33 20.39 36.59
N ALA A 138 -45.41 20.98 37.12
CA ALA A 138 -46.74 20.88 36.50
C ALA A 138 -46.73 21.41 35.05
N LEU A 139 -45.92 22.44 34.78
CA LEU A 139 -45.70 22.97 33.43
C LEU A 139 -45.02 21.92 32.52
N PHE A 140 -44.02 21.19 33.03
CA PHE A 140 -43.39 20.08 32.30
C PHE A 140 -44.42 19.01 31.92
N THR A 141 -45.25 18.57 32.87
CA THR A 141 -46.26 17.54 32.62
C THR A 141 -47.31 17.99 31.61
N ALA A 142 -47.79 19.24 31.71
CA ALA A 142 -48.73 19.81 30.73
C ALA A 142 -48.10 19.92 29.33
N ALA A 143 -46.84 20.34 29.26
CA ALA A 143 -46.07 20.45 28.03
C ALA A 143 -45.79 19.09 27.37
N GLU A 144 -45.51 18.05 28.17
CA GLU A 144 -45.33 16.68 27.67
C GLU A 144 -46.63 16.14 27.05
N LYS A 145 -47.77 16.34 27.74
CA LYS A 145 -49.07 15.81 27.31
C LYS A 145 -49.75 16.62 26.21
N GLY A 146 -49.30 17.84 25.93
CA GLY A 146 -49.85 18.67 24.85
C GLY A 146 -51.03 19.55 25.26
N HIS A 147 -51.22 19.80 26.56
CA HIS A 147 -52.36 20.56 27.07
C HIS A 147 -52.13 22.07 27.01
N LEU A 148 -52.30 22.66 25.83
CA LEU A 148 -52.04 24.08 25.55
C LEU A 148 -52.74 25.04 26.52
N ALA A 149 -54.01 24.78 26.84
CA ALA A 149 -54.79 25.67 27.70
C ALA A 149 -54.21 25.74 29.12
N ILE A 150 -53.79 24.59 29.66
CA ILE A 150 -53.13 24.55 30.97
C ILE A 150 -51.77 25.21 30.93
N VAL A 151 -50.99 25.03 29.85
CA VAL A 151 -49.70 25.73 29.69
C VAL A 151 -49.90 27.25 29.75
N LYS A 152 -50.91 27.80 29.06
CA LYS A 152 -51.21 29.25 29.10
C LYS A 152 -51.61 29.75 30.48
N GLU A 153 -52.33 28.95 31.26
CA GLU A 153 -52.71 29.30 32.62
C GLU A 153 -51.50 29.23 33.57
N LEU A 154 -50.71 28.15 33.51
CA LEU A 154 -49.54 27.97 34.37
C LEU A 154 -48.44 28.99 34.09
N LEU A 155 -48.26 29.43 32.84
CA LEU A 155 -47.25 30.42 32.47
C LEU A 155 -47.45 31.78 33.15
N GLN A 156 -48.69 32.18 33.44
CA GLN A 156 -48.98 33.44 34.13
C GLN A 156 -48.37 33.51 35.53
N TYR A 157 -48.10 32.36 36.13
CA TYR A 157 -47.59 32.21 37.50
C TYR A 157 -46.21 31.54 37.56
N SER A 158 -45.63 31.19 36.41
CA SER A 158 -44.34 30.49 36.34
C SER A 158 -43.16 31.45 36.42
N THR A 159 -42.09 31.04 37.10
CA THR A 159 -40.84 31.83 37.12
C THR A 159 -39.93 31.41 35.99
N LYS A 160 -38.95 32.27 35.65
CA LYS A 160 -37.89 31.93 34.67
C LYS A 160 -37.11 30.68 35.07
N GLU A 161 -36.87 30.50 36.36
CA GLU A 161 -36.20 29.32 36.91
C GLU A 161 -37.05 28.06 36.73
N GLY A 162 -38.36 28.14 36.98
CA GLY A 162 -39.29 27.02 36.76
C GLY A 162 -39.44 26.60 35.30
N MET A 163 -39.40 27.56 34.35
CA MET A 163 -39.47 27.27 32.91
C MET A 163 -38.20 26.59 32.37
N THR A 164 -37.05 26.82 33.01
CA THR A 164 -35.76 26.22 32.64
C THR A 164 -35.38 25.03 33.52
N MET A 165 -36.24 24.68 34.48
CA MET A 165 -36.02 23.57 35.39
C MET A 165 -36.05 22.25 34.63
N LYS A 166 -35.01 21.44 34.86
CA LYS A 166 -34.83 20.16 34.17
C LYS A 166 -35.30 19.01 35.04
N ASN A 167 -36.00 18.06 34.42
CA ASN A 167 -36.31 16.79 35.04
C ASN A 167 -35.04 15.92 35.23
N ARG A 168 -35.17 14.78 35.91
CA ARG A 168 -34.05 13.83 36.11
C ARG A 168 -33.42 13.32 34.82
N SER A 169 -34.16 13.35 33.71
CA SER A 169 -33.65 13.00 32.38
C SER A 169 -32.94 14.16 31.66
N GLY A 170 -32.88 15.34 32.29
CA GLY A 170 -32.20 16.54 31.79
C GLY A 170 -33.02 17.35 30.79
N PHE A 171 -34.34 17.11 30.67
CA PHE A 171 -35.23 17.87 29.79
C PHE A 171 -35.96 18.96 30.57
N ASP A 172 -36.09 20.14 29.97
CA ASP A 172 -36.97 21.20 30.45
C ASP A 172 -38.35 21.13 29.75
N PRO A 173 -39.38 21.87 30.22
CA PRO A 173 -40.71 21.90 29.61
C PRO A 173 -40.69 22.24 28.11
N PHE A 174 -39.77 23.10 27.69
CA PHE A 174 -39.63 23.51 26.29
C PHE A 174 -39.11 22.38 25.39
N HIS A 175 -38.06 21.69 25.82
CA HIS A 175 -37.48 20.56 25.10
C HIS A 175 -38.47 19.41 24.99
N ILE A 176 -39.23 19.11 26.04
CA ILE A 176 -40.20 18.01 25.96
C ILE A 176 -41.34 18.37 25.01
N ALA A 177 -41.85 19.61 25.02
CA ALA A 177 -42.84 20.07 24.03
C ALA A 177 -42.31 19.96 22.59
N ALA A 178 -41.08 20.41 22.36
CA ALA A 178 -40.42 20.30 21.05
C ALA A 178 -40.17 18.84 20.62
N SER A 179 -39.81 17.99 21.58
CA SER A 179 -39.60 16.55 21.38
C SER A 179 -40.90 15.80 21.14
N GLN A 180 -42.04 16.24 21.67
CA GLN A 180 -43.33 15.60 21.40
C GLN A 180 -44.07 16.20 20.20
N GLY A 181 -43.56 17.31 19.64
CA GLY A 181 -44.11 17.92 18.44
C GLY A 181 -45.25 18.90 18.67
N HIS A 182 -45.42 19.38 19.91
CA HIS A 182 -46.51 20.29 20.27
C HIS A 182 -46.21 21.73 19.83
N GLU A 183 -46.37 22.00 18.54
CA GLU A 183 -46.04 23.28 17.90
C GLU A 183 -46.67 24.50 18.60
N ALA A 184 -47.96 24.45 18.91
CA ALA A 184 -48.65 25.56 19.57
C ALA A 184 -48.09 25.87 20.97
N ILE A 185 -47.64 24.85 21.71
CA ILE A 185 -47.01 25.02 23.03
C ILE A 185 -45.62 25.63 22.87
N VAL A 186 -44.84 25.15 21.90
CA VAL A 186 -43.52 25.70 21.57
C VAL A 186 -43.64 27.19 21.21
N GLN A 187 -44.63 27.57 20.41
CA GLN A 187 -44.86 28.97 20.06
C GLN A 187 -45.17 29.82 21.30
N VAL A 188 -46.13 29.39 22.13
CA VAL A 188 -46.50 30.13 23.36
C VAL A 188 -45.33 30.27 24.33
N LEU A 189 -44.49 29.24 24.46
CA LEU A 189 -43.30 29.29 25.31
C LEU A 189 -42.23 30.24 24.74
N LEU A 190 -42.03 30.28 23.43
CA LEU A 190 -41.11 31.23 22.79
C LEU A 190 -41.60 32.67 22.85
N ASP A 191 -42.91 32.89 22.72
CA ASP A 191 -43.53 34.22 22.85
C ASP A 191 -43.30 34.78 24.27
N HIS A 192 -43.24 33.90 25.27
CA HIS A 192 -42.99 34.28 26.66
C HIS A 192 -41.48 34.45 26.98
N ASP A 193 -40.63 33.53 26.53
CA ASP A 193 -39.18 33.63 26.66
C ASP A 193 -38.45 33.05 25.44
N PRO A 194 -37.97 33.90 24.51
CA PRO A 194 -37.20 33.46 23.35
C PRO A 194 -35.89 32.72 23.73
N GLY A 195 -35.36 32.96 24.94
CA GLY A 195 -34.14 32.31 25.42
C GLY A 195 -34.24 30.79 25.57
N LEU A 196 -35.46 30.25 25.64
CA LEU A 196 -35.74 28.81 25.71
C LEU A 196 -35.27 28.06 24.45
N SER A 197 -35.14 28.73 23.30
CA SER A 197 -34.61 28.12 22.07
C SER A 197 -33.16 27.64 22.21
N LYS A 198 -32.39 28.26 23.11
CA LYS A 198 -30.95 28.03 23.34
C LYS A 198 -30.66 27.10 24.50
N THR A 199 -31.68 26.65 25.22
CA THR A 199 -31.47 25.69 26.29
C THR A 199 -30.93 24.38 25.70
N VAL A 200 -30.27 23.59 26.54
CA VAL A 200 -29.71 22.30 26.13
C VAL A 200 -30.21 21.18 27.03
N GLY A 201 -30.73 20.13 26.42
CA GLY A 201 -31.16 18.91 27.07
C GLY A 201 -30.01 17.91 27.26
N PRO A 202 -30.31 16.62 27.48
CA PRO A 202 -29.30 15.60 27.71
C PRO A 202 -28.37 15.45 26.51
N SER A 203 -27.07 15.26 26.79
CA SER A 203 -26.01 15.18 25.77
C SER A 203 -25.87 16.45 24.90
N ASN A 204 -26.18 17.63 25.45
CA ASN A 204 -26.17 18.91 24.74
C ASN A 204 -27.08 18.93 23.51
N ALA A 205 -28.23 18.24 23.57
CA ALA A 205 -29.22 18.27 22.51
C ALA A 205 -30.06 19.53 22.62
N THR A 206 -30.05 20.38 21.59
CA THR A 206 -30.95 21.53 21.51
C THR A 206 -32.38 21.11 21.17
N PRO A 207 -33.39 21.97 21.41
CA PRO A 207 -34.79 21.68 21.09
C PRO A 207 -34.98 21.35 19.60
N ILE A 208 -34.30 22.08 18.70
CA ILE A 208 -34.35 21.82 17.25
C ILE A 208 -33.78 20.44 16.90
N ILE A 209 -32.75 19.96 17.60
CA ILE A 209 -32.20 18.62 17.39
C ILE A 209 -33.21 17.54 17.82
N SER A 210 -33.88 17.73 18.96
CA SER A 210 -34.91 16.80 19.43
C SER A 210 -36.10 16.72 18.46
N ALA A 211 -36.62 17.87 18.03
CA ALA A 211 -37.71 17.95 17.05
C ALA A 211 -37.30 17.33 15.70
N ALA A 212 -36.10 17.65 15.21
CA ALA A 212 -35.57 17.11 13.95
C ALA A 212 -35.32 15.60 14.00
N THR A 213 -34.93 15.05 15.16
CA THR A 213 -34.73 13.61 15.34
C THR A 213 -36.05 12.85 15.30
N ARG A 214 -37.12 13.46 15.82
CA ARG A 214 -38.44 12.81 15.94
C ARG A 214 -39.39 13.09 14.77
N GLY A 215 -39.05 14.01 13.88
CA GLY A 215 -39.81 14.25 12.65
C GLY A 215 -40.84 15.37 12.74
N HIS A 216 -40.75 16.24 13.74
CA HIS A 216 -41.73 17.31 13.95
C HIS A 216 -41.39 18.57 13.15
N ILE A 217 -41.81 18.60 11.87
CA ILE A 217 -41.52 19.71 10.94
C ILE A 217 -42.09 21.06 11.40
N GLY A 218 -43.30 21.10 11.96
CA GLY A 218 -43.93 22.33 12.45
C GLY A 218 -43.08 23.03 13.50
N VAL A 219 -42.67 22.29 14.53
CA VAL A 219 -41.73 22.77 15.57
C VAL A 219 -40.39 23.22 14.97
N VAL A 220 -39.83 22.46 14.02
CA VAL A 220 -38.57 22.86 13.37
C VAL A 220 -38.72 24.19 12.63
N ASN A 221 -39.81 24.40 11.90
CA ASN A 221 -40.07 25.64 11.17
C ASN A 221 -40.21 26.83 12.12
N VAL A 222 -40.94 26.66 13.24
CA VAL A 222 -41.05 27.67 14.29
C VAL A 222 -39.66 28.04 14.82
N LEU A 223 -38.86 27.05 15.25
CA LEU A 223 -37.52 27.29 15.78
C LEU A 223 -36.56 27.94 14.78
N LEU A 224 -36.64 27.56 13.49
CA LEU A 224 -35.86 28.15 12.40
C LEU A 224 -36.29 29.58 12.06
N SER A 225 -37.54 29.95 12.36
CA SER A 225 -38.05 31.31 12.18
C SER A 225 -37.61 32.23 13.33
N THR A 226 -37.51 31.69 14.55
CA THR A 226 -37.09 32.44 15.74
C THR A 226 -35.58 32.64 15.77
N ASP A 227 -34.79 31.57 15.72
CA ASP A 227 -33.33 31.62 15.91
C ASP A 227 -32.59 30.67 14.97
N SER A 228 -32.08 31.21 13.85
CA SER A 228 -31.28 30.45 12.89
C SER A 228 -29.91 30.01 13.42
N SER A 229 -29.35 30.72 14.42
CA SER A 229 -28.07 30.37 15.05
C SER A 229 -28.10 29.04 15.80
N SER A 230 -29.29 28.53 16.14
CA SER A 230 -29.47 27.23 16.79
C SER A 230 -28.92 26.05 15.96
N LEU A 231 -28.75 26.23 14.64
CA LEU A 231 -28.17 25.25 13.72
C LEU A 231 -26.68 25.03 13.88
N GLU A 232 -25.97 25.97 14.50
CA GLU A 232 -24.53 25.85 14.77
C GLU A 232 -24.22 24.94 15.95
N ILE A 233 -25.19 24.78 16.85
CA ILE A 233 -25.03 24.00 18.06
C ILE A 233 -25.17 22.51 17.70
N SER A 234 -24.21 21.71 18.15
CA SER A 234 -24.20 20.26 17.95
C SER A 234 -24.24 19.52 19.29
N ARG A 235 -24.72 18.28 19.27
CA ARG A 235 -24.69 17.40 20.43
C ARG A 235 -23.26 17.12 20.88
N SER A 236 -23.13 16.51 22.07
CA SER A 236 -21.84 16.07 22.61
C SER A 236 -21.04 15.13 21.69
N ASN A 237 -21.66 14.47 20.72
CA ASN A 237 -21.00 13.63 19.71
C ASN A 237 -20.68 14.37 18.38
N GLY A 238 -20.92 15.68 18.31
CA GLY A 238 -20.71 16.53 17.14
C GLY A 238 -21.84 16.46 16.10
N LYS A 239 -22.92 15.72 16.35
CA LYS A 239 -24.05 15.63 15.41
C LYS A 239 -24.97 16.84 15.56
N ASN A 240 -25.25 17.49 14.43
CA ASN A 240 -26.24 18.55 14.31
C ASN A 240 -27.64 17.99 13.96
N ALA A 241 -28.63 18.88 13.83
CA ALA A 241 -30.01 18.51 13.46
C ALA A 241 -30.09 17.77 12.12
N LEU A 242 -29.31 18.21 11.12
CA LEU A 242 -29.30 17.61 9.78
C LEU A 242 -28.79 16.17 9.78
N HIS A 243 -27.72 15.87 10.55
CA HIS A 243 -27.22 14.50 10.71
C HIS A 243 -28.29 13.53 11.21
N LEU A 244 -29.10 13.97 12.18
CA LEU A 244 -30.09 13.12 12.83
C LEU A 244 -31.37 13.02 11.99
N ALA A 245 -31.86 14.13 11.43
CA ALA A 245 -32.97 14.12 10.48
C ALA A 245 -32.66 13.25 9.25
N ALA A 246 -31.43 13.35 8.72
CA ALA A 246 -31.00 12.55 7.58
C ALA A 246 -30.98 11.05 7.89
N ARG A 247 -30.47 10.66 9.07
CA ARG A 247 -30.46 9.24 9.49
C ARG A 247 -31.87 8.66 9.61
N GLN A 248 -32.80 9.44 10.12
CA GLN A 248 -34.18 9.00 10.35
C GLN A 248 -35.06 9.10 9.11
N GLY A 249 -34.57 9.70 8.03
CA GLY A 249 -35.30 9.79 6.76
C GLY A 249 -36.33 10.92 6.71
N HIS A 250 -36.20 11.95 7.56
CA HIS A 250 -37.16 13.06 7.61
C HIS A 250 -36.93 14.07 6.48
N VAL A 251 -37.45 13.76 5.30
CA VAL A 251 -37.24 14.47 4.02
C VAL A 251 -37.55 15.97 4.13
N GLU A 252 -38.72 16.35 4.65
CA GLU A 252 -39.15 17.75 4.74
C GLU A 252 -38.29 18.57 5.71
N ILE A 253 -37.82 17.95 6.79
CA ILE A 253 -36.89 18.59 7.74
C ILE A 253 -35.53 18.81 7.11
N VAL A 254 -35.01 17.83 6.36
CA VAL A 254 -33.77 17.98 5.61
C VAL A 254 -33.88 19.13 4.60
N LYS A 255 -34.99 19.24 3.87
CA LYS A 255 -35.25 20.37 2.97
C LYS A 255 -35.28 21.71 3.72
N ALA A 256 -36.01 21.79 4.83
CA ALA A 256 -36.12 23.03 5.62
C ALA A 256 -34.77 23.49 6.18
N LEU A 257 -33.96 22.56 6.72
CA LEU A 257 -32.64 22.84 7.25
C LEU A 257 -31.66 23.30 6.15
N LEU A 258 -31.62 22.62 5.00
CA LEU A 258 -30.74 22.99 3.88
C LEU A 258 -31.14 24.31 3.22
N ARG A 259 -32.44 24.65 3.18
CA ARG A 259 -32.91 25.95 2.70
C ARG A 259 -32.43 27.10 3.59
N LYS A 260 -32.30 26.88 4.90
CA LYS A 260 -31.82 27.90 5.85
C LYS A 260 -30.30 27.99 5.88
N ASP A 261 -29.60 26.86 5.90
CA ASP A 261 -28.14 26.80 5.85
C ASP A 261 -27.65 25.64 4.98
N PRO A 262 -27.28 25.90 3.70
CA PRO A 262 -26.72 24.89 2.82
C PRO A 262 -25.37 24.33 3.29
N GLN A 263 -24.57 25.10 4.03
CA GLN A 263 -23.24 24.69 4.48
C GLN A 263 -23.32 23.61 5.57
N LEU A 264 -24.50 23.44 6.18
CA LEU A 264 -24.76 22.43 7.19
C LEU A 264 -24.49 21.00 6.70
N ALA A 265 -24.61 20.75 5.39
CA ALA A 265 -24.38 19.45 4.77
C ALA A 265 -22.90 19.02 4.79
N ARG A 266 -21.96 19.99 4.76
CA ARG A 266 -20.50 19.76 4.79
C ARG A 266 -19.93 19.67 6.20
N ARG A 267 -20.71 19.96 7.23
CA ARG A 267 -20.24 19.87 8.62
C ARG A 267 -20.10 18.40 9.03
N ASN A 268 -19.05 18.12 9.80
CA ASN A 268 -18.70 16.77 10.22
C ASN A 268 -18.98 16.56 11.71
N ASP A 269 -19.40 15.35 12.08
CA ASP A 269 -19.46 14.91 13.47
C ASP A 269 -18.06 14.55 14.02
N LYS A 270 -17.97 14.14 15.30
CA LYS A 270 -16.69 13.75 15.93
C LYS A 270 -16.03 12.52 15.27
N LYS A 271 -16.77 11.73 14.48
CA LYS A 271 -16.24 10.61 13.69
C LYS A 271 -15.89 11.02 12.25
N GLY A 272 -15.96 12.31 11.93
CA GLY A 272 -15.72 12.83 10.59
C GLY A 272 -16.86 12.56 9.62
N GLN A 273 -18.05 12.19 10.09
CA GLN A 273 -19.17 11.82 9.23
C GLN A 273 -20.02 13.04 8.91
N THR A 274 -20.37 13.19 7.63
CA THR A 274 -21.32 14.20 7.13
C THR A 274 -22.77 13.75 7.26
N ALA A 275 -23.72 14.63 6.94
CA ALA A 275 -25.14 14.28 6.84
C ALA A 275 -25.42 13.16 5.83
N LEU A 276 -24.67 13.10 4.71
CA LEU A 276 -24.80 12.04 3.71
C LEU A 276 -24.41 10.66 4.29
N HIS A 277 -23.32 10.58 5.06
CA HIS A 277 -22.94 9.35 5.75
C HIS A 277 -24.01 8.87 6.74
N MET A 278 -24.78 9.80 7.33
CA MET A 278 -25.91 9.46 8.21
C MET A 278 -27.14 9.01 7.41
N ALA A 279 -27.47 9.67 6.32
CA ALA A 279 -28.56 9.30 5.41
C ALA A 279 -28.42 7.87 4.92
N VAL A 280 -27.20 7.52 4.48
CA VAL A 280 -26.86 6.19 3.97
C VAL A 280 -26.89 5.10 5.05
N LYS A 281 -26.74 5.44 6.34
CA LYS A 281 -26.98 4.51 7.45
C LYS A 281 -28.46 4.28 7.70
N GLY A 282 -29.30 5.24 7.34
CA GLY A 282 -30.76 5.14 7.33
C GLY A 282 -31.24 4.27 6.17
N THR A 283 -32.50 4.47 5.78
CA THR A 283 -33.17 3.76 4.68
C THR A 283 -33.70 4.70 3.60
N SER A 284 -33.78 6.00 3.84
CA SER A 284 -34.43 6.93 2.91
C SER A 284 -33.52 7.32 1.74
N CYS A 285 -33.83 6.78 0.56
CA CYS A 285 -33.19 7.14 -0.71
C CYS A 285 -33.45 8.62 -1.10
N GLU A 286 -34.64 9.15 -0.78
CA GLU A 286 -35.00 10.53 -1.08
C GLU A 286 -34.10 11.55 -0.37
N VAL A 287 -33.75 11.30 0.91
CA VAL A 287 -32.81 12.16 1.64
C VAL A 287 -31.43 12.15 0.98
N VAL A 288 -30.96 10.98 0.53
CA VAL A 288 -29.68 10.84 -0.18
C VAL A 288 -29.71 11.68 -1.46
N LYS A 289 -30.75 11.55 -2.27
CA LYS A 289 -30.96 12.36 -3.48
C LYS A 289 -30.98 13.86 -3.18
N LEU A 290 -31.65 14.28 -2.11
CA LEU A 290 -31.73 15.70 -1.73
C LEU A 290 -30.38 16.26 -1.30
N LEU A 291 -29.61 15.52 -0.51
CA LEU A 291 -28.28 15.95 -0.08
C LEU A 291 -27.31 16.05 -1.27
N LEU A 292 -27.37 15.09 -2.20
CA LEU A 292 -26.54 15.09 -3.40
C LEU A 292 -26.96 16.16 -4.41
N LYS A 293 -28.26 16.47 -4.50
CA LYS A 293 -28.75 17.62 -5.28
C LYS A 293 -28.31 18.96 -4.70
N ALA A 294 -28.23 19.07 -3.37
CA ALA A 294 -27.73 20.27 -2.72
C ALA A 294 -26.22 20.43 -2.93
N ASP A 295 -25.46 19.33 -2.86
CA ASP A 295 -24.02 19.34 -3.04
C ASP A 295 -23.49 17.95 -3.46
N PRO A 296 -23.19 17.75 -4.77
CA PRO A 296 -22.71 16.48 -5.29
C PRO A 296 -21.36 16.06 -4.69
N ALA A 297 -20.51 17.02 -4.31
CA ALA A 297 -19.17 16.75 -3.80
C ALA A 297 -19.17 15.97 -2.48
N LEU A 298 -20.30 15.93 -1.76
CA LEU A 298 -20.45 15.16 -0.53
C LEU A 298 -20.20 13.66 -0.71
N VAL A 299 -20.41 13.13 -1.93
CA VAL A 299 -20.32 11.69 -2.22
C VAL A 299 -18.90 11.13 -2.00
N MET A 300 -17.88 11.93 -2.27
CA MET A 300 -16.47 11.55 -2.16
C MET A 300 -15.81 11.95 -0.84
N LEU A 301 -16.50 12.68 0.05
CA LEU A 301 -15.93 13.06 1.34
C LEU A 301 -15.74 11.80 2.21
N PRO A 302 -14.52 11.51 2.68
CA PRO A 302 -14.29 10.39 3.57
C PRO A 302 -14.58 10.75 5.03
N ASP A 303 -15.04 9.78 5.81
CA ASP A 303 -15.06 9.89 7.27
C ASP A 303 -13.65 9.71 7.89
N ARG A 304 -13.53 9.80 9.22
CA ARG A 304 -12.24 9.65 9.91
C ARG A 304 -11.58 8.26 9.71
N PHE A 305 -12.35 7.28 9.26
CA PHE A 305 -11.87 5.94 8.93
C PHE A 305 -11.61 5.77 7.43
N GLY A 306 -11.66 6.84 6.64
CA GLY A 306 -11.48 6.79 5.19
C GLY A 306 -12.68 6.24 4.43
N ASN A 307 -13.83 5.99 5.08
CA ASN A 307 -14.99 5.45 4.39
C ASN A 307 -15.75 6.59 3.71
N THR A 308 -15.99 6.45 2.41
CA THR A 308 -16.97 7.28 1.68
C THR A 308 -18.41 6.82 1.95
N ALA A 309 -19.40 7.59 1.47
CA ALA A 309 -20.81 7.22 1.51
C ALA A 309 -21.06 5.81 0.94
N LEU A 310 -20.41 5.48 -0.20
CA LEU A 310 -20.55 4.18 -0.87
C LEU A 310 -20.09 3.00 0.00
N HIS A 311 -18.97 3.14 0.71
CA HIS A 311 -18.49 2.11 1.64
C HIS A 311 -19.50 1.83 2.76
N ILE A 312 -20.11 2.88 3.30
CA ILE A 312 -21.10 2.76 4.38
C ILE A 312 -22.41 2.15 3.86
N ALA A 313 -22.87 2.55 2.66
CA ALA A 313 -24.07 2.01 2.01
C ALA A 313 -23.98 0.50 1.84
N THR A 314 -22.82 0.06 1.29
CA THR A 314 -22.48 -1.34 1.07
C THR A 314 -22.47 -2.09 2.41
N ARG A 315 -21.75 -1.57 3.41
CA ARG A 315 -21.67 -2.18 4.75
C ARG A 315 -23.04 -2.33 5.44
N LYS A 316 -23.98 -1.44 5.14
CA LYS A 316 -25.35 -1.44 5.66
C LYS A 316 -26.36 -2.17 4.77
N ARG A 317 -25.92 -2.77 3.66
CA ARG A 317 -26.74 -3.53 2.70
C ARG A 317 -27.91 -2.71 2.15
N ARG A 318 -27.63 -1.46 1.76
CA ARG A 318 -28.64 -0.57 1.18
C ARG A 318 -28.54 -0.58 -0.35
N ALA A 319 -29.09 -1.62 -0.99
CA ALA A 319 -28.97 -1.82 -2.45
C ALA A 319 -29.46 -0.62 -3.26
N GLU A 320 -30.67 -0.12 -2.97
CA GLU A 320 -31.22 1.07 -3.63
C GLU A 320 -30.32 2.30 -3.52
N ILE A 321 -29.77 2.55 -2.33
CA ILE A 321 -28.87 3.69 -2.10
C ILE A 321 -27.53 3.50 -2.83
N VAL A 322 -27.00 2.27 -2.88
CA VAL A 322 -25.79 1.97 -3.64
C VAL A 322 -26.00 2.28 -5.13
N ASN A 323 -27.13 1.83 -5.70
CA ASN A 323 -27.47 2.09 -7.11
C ASN A 323 -27.45 3.59 -7.41
N GLU A 324 -28.08 4.38 -6.55
CA GLU A 324 -28.16 5.85 -6.69
C GLU A 324 -26.82 6.56 -6.51
N LEU A 325 -25.97 6.09 -5.60
CA LEU A 325 -24.64 6.66 -5.40
C LEU A 325 -23.72 6.38 -6.60
N VAL A 326 -23.82 5.19 -7.18
CA VAL A 326 -22.98 4.76 -8.32
C VAL A 326 -23.43 5.40 -9.64
N LEU A 327 -24.71 5.74 -9.76
CA LEU A 327 -25.26 6.49 -10.90
C LEU A 327 -24.67 7.90 -11.05
N LEU A 328 -24.09 8.47 -9.99
CA LEU A 328 -23.49 9.79 -10.04
C LEU A 328 -22.13 9.77 -10.78
N PRO A 329 -21.89 10.70 -11.72
CA PRO A 329 -20.68 10.72 -12.54
C PRO A 329 -19.41 10.98 -11.72
N ASP A 330 -19.52 11.74 -10.62
CA ASP A 330 -18.40 12.11 -9.77
C ASP A 330 -18.03 11.01 -8.74
N THR A 331 -18.74 9.87 -8.75
CA THR A 331 -18.50 8.79 -7.80
C THR A 331 -17.32 7.92 -8.25
N ASN A 332 -16.19 8.02 -7.54
CA ASN A 332 -15.13 7.03 -7.65
C ASN A 332 -15.52 5.73 -6.92
N VAL A 333 -16.01 4.76 -7.68
CA VAL A 333 -16.45 3.44 -7.18
C VAL A 333 -15.29 2.66 -6.52
N ASN A 334 -14.07 2.90 -6.98
CA ASN A 334 -12.84 2.24 -6.51
C ASN A 334 -12.07 3.05 -5.45
N ALA A 335 -12.73 4.00 -4.79
CA ALA A 335 -12.14 4.71 -3.65
C ALA A 335 -11.74 3.69 -2.56
N LEU A 336 -10.56 3.88 -1.96
CA LEU A 336 -10.05 3.01 -0.91
C LEU A 336 -10.34 3.59 0.47
N SER A 337 -10.85 2.76 1.36
CA SER A 337 -10.91 3.05 2.79
C SER A 337 -9.51 3.03 3.44
N ARG A 338 -9.40 3.50 4.69
CA ARG A 338 -8.13 3.45 5.45
C ARG A 338 -7.60 2.02 5.59
N ASP A 339 -8.50 1.04 5.66
CA ASP A 339 -8.16 -0.38 5.71
C ASP A 339 -7.81 -0.99 4.34
N HIS A 340 -7.61 -0.16 3.30
CA HIS A 340 -7.28 -0.57 1.94
C HIS A 340 -8.32 -1.52 1.35
N LYS A 341 -9.60 -1.21 1.57
CA LYS A 341 -10.74 -1.94 1.03
C LYS A 341 -11.58 -1.01 0.17
N THR A 342 -12.00 -1.49 -0.98
CA THR A 342 -13.02 -0.87 -1.84
C THR A 342 -14.43 -1.18 -1.33
N ALA A 343 -15.44 -0.53 -1.91
CA ALA A 343 -16.83 -0.92 -1.68
C ALA A 343 -17.09 -2.39 -2.12
N TYR A 344 -16.41 -2.86 -3.17
CA TYR A 344 -16.53 -4.24 -3.65
C TYR A 344 -16.00 -5.25 -2.63
N ASP A 345 -14.82 -5.01 -2.05
CA ASP A 345 -14.25 -5.88 -1.00
C ASP A 345 -15.15 -5.95 0.25
N ILE A 346 -15.81 -4.84 0.59
CA ILE A 346 -16.78 -4.81 1.68
C ILE A 346 -17.98 -5.67 1.34
N ALA A 347 -18.51 -5.59 0.11
CA ALA A 347 -19.62 -6.41 -0.34
C ALA A 347 -19.25 -7.91 -0.31
N GLU A 348 -18.02 -8.26 -0.67
CA GLU A 348 -17.51 -9.62 -0.64
C GLU A 348 -17.46 -10.23 0.76
N GLY A 349 -17.03 -9.43 1.75
CA GLY A 349 -16.94 -9.86 3.15
C GLY A 349 -18.28 -9.93 3.90
N LEU A 350 -19.41 -9.55 3.30
CA LEU A 350 -20.74 -9.65 3.91
C LEU A 350 -21.35 -11.05 3.66
N PRO A 351 -22.19 -11.56 4.57
CA PRO A 351 -22.86 -12.84 4.36
C PRO A 351 -23.83 -12.75 3.18
N LEU A 352 -23.93 -13.85 2.46
CA LEU A 352 -24.73 -13.98 1.25
C LEU A 352 -26.21 -13.71 1.54
N SER A 353 -26.75 -12.73 0.82
CA SER A 353 -28.13 -12.24 0.86
C SER A 353 -28.47 -11.69 -0.53
N GLU A 354 -29.74 -11.68 -0.92
CA GLU A 354 -30.18 -11.15 -2.22
C GLU A 354 -29.66 -9.72 -2.44
N GLU A 355 -29.80 -8.86 -1.43
CA GLU A 355 -29.36 -7.47 -1.49
C GLU A 355 -27.83 -7.35 -1.61
N THR A 356 -27.06 -8.26 -1.01
CA THR A 356 -25.60 -8.25 -1.15
C THR A 356 -25.15 -8.70 -2.53
N SER A 357 -25.90 -9.61 -3.17
CA SER A 357 -25.64 -10.05 -4.54
C SER A 357 -25.95 -8.93 -5.53
N GLU A 358 -27.10 -8.25 -5.34
CA GLU A 358 -27.48 -7.07 -6.13
C GLU A 358 -26.43 -5.95 -6.01
N ILE A 359 -25.96 -5.68 -4.78
CA ILE A 359 -24.89 -4.68 -4.55
C ILE A 359 -23.60 -5.08 -5.27
N LYS A 360 -23.18 -6.35 -5.18
CA LYS A 360 -21.98 -6.84 -5.88
C LYS A 360 -22.11 -6.69 -7.39
N GLU A 361 -23.25 -7.12 -7.95
CA GLU A 361 -23.50 -7.03 -9.39
C GLU A 361 -23.54 -5.57 -9.85
N CYS A 362 -24.22 -4.69 -9.11
CA CYS A 362 -24.25 -3.27 -9.41
C CYS A 362 -22.83 -2.68 -9.38
N LEU A 363 -22.07 -2.92 -8.31
CA LEU A 363 -20.69 -2.43 -8.21
C LEU A 363 -19.83 -2.93 -9.38
N ALA A 364 -19.88 -4.23 -9.69
CA ALA A 364 -19.14 -4.82 -10.81
C ALA A 364 -19.51 -4.19 -12.16
N ARG A 365 -20.81 -3.95 -12.40
CA ARG A 365 -21.31 -3.34 -13.64
C ARG A 365 -20.73 -1.95 -13.90
N TYR A 366 -20.42 -1.20 -12.84
CA TYR A 366 -19.80 0.12 -12.90
C TYR A 366 -18.27 0.09 -12.69
N GLY A 367 -17.64 -1.08 -12.90
CA GLY A 367 -16.19 -1.22 -12.87
C GLY A 367 -15.57 -1.21 -11.47
N ALA A 368 -16.33 -1.57 -10.44
CA ALA A 368 -15.77 -1.82 -9.12
C ALA A 368 -14.89 -3.08 -9.17
N VAL A 369 -13.70 -2.98 -8.60
CA VAL A 369 -12.69 -4.04 -8.59
C VAL A 369 -12.17 -4.20 -7.16
N SER A 370 -11.66 -5.38 -6.82
CA SER A 370 -11.06 -5.61 -5.50
C SER A 370 -9.84 -4.70 -5.28
N ALA A 371 -9.51 -4.40 -4.03
CA ALA A 371 -8.33 -3.58 -3.70
C ALA A 371 -7.02 -4.19 -4.22
N ASN A 372 -6.94 -5.52 -4.28
CA ASN A 372 -5.75 -6.24 -4.75
C ASN A 372 -5.57 -6.12 -6.27
N ASP A 373 -6.68 -6.11 -7.01
CA ASP A 373 -6.65 -6.13 -8.47
C ASP A 373 -6.43 -4.73 -9.07
N LEU A 374 -6.69 -3.67 -8.30
CA LEU A 374 -6.49 -2.26 -8.70
C LEU A 374 -5.06 -1.93 -9.16
N ASN A 375 -4.03 -2.59 -8.60
CA ASN A 375 -2.61 -2.35 -8.93
C ASN A 375 -1.91 -3.56 -9.55
N GLN A 376 -2.63 -4.64 -9.81
CA GLN A 376 -2.09 -5.89 -10.35
C GLN A 376 -1.11 -5.71 -11.53
N PRO A 377 -1.39 -4.91 -12.59
CA PRO A 377 -0.45 -4.76 -13.69
C PRO A 377 0.87 -4.07 -13.29
N ARG A 378 0.83 -3.14 -12.32
CA ARG A 378 2.03 -2.47 -11.82
C ARG A 378 2.87 -3.39 -10.94
N ASP A 379 2.23 -4.23 -10.14
CA ASP A 379 2.93 -5.15 -9.25
C ASP A 379 3.51 -6.35 -10.02
N GLU A 380 2.81 -6.84 -11.05
CA GLU A 380 3.34 -7.82 -11.99
C GLU A 380 4.54 -7.27 -12.77
N LEU A 381 4.48 -6.01 -13.22
CA LEU A 381 5.62 -5.33 -13.84
C LEU A 381 6.80 -5.19 -12.88
N ARG A 382 6.58 -4.79 -11.62
CA ARG A 382 7.64 -4.71 -10.61
C ARG A 382 8.29 -6.08 -10.36
N LYS A 383 7.49 -7.15 -10.35
CA LYS A 383 7.98 -8.52 -10.17
C LYS A 383 8.85 -8.95 -11.35
N THR A 384 8.40 -8.73 -12.58
CA THR A 384 9.18 -9.06 -13.80
C THR A 384 10.47 -8.25 -13.88
N VAL A 385 10.44 -6.94 -13.57
CA VAL A 385 11.66 -6.11 -13.50
C VAL A 385 12.64 -6.63 -12.46
N LYS A 386 12.15 -7.09 -11.30
CA LYS A 386 13.01 -7.66 -10.25
C LYS A 386 13.63 -8.99 -10.69
N GLU A 387 12.89 -9.82 -11.43
CA GLU A 387 13.37 -11.08 -11.99
C GLU A 387 14.45 -10.85 -13.05
N ILE A 388 14.20 -9.96 -14.01
CA ILE A 388 15.18 -9.55 -15.03
C ILE A 388 16.46 -9.03 -14.37
N LYS A 389 16.34 -8.17 -13.35
CA LYS A 389 17.50 -7.65 -12.62
C LYS A 389 18.33 -8.78 -11.98
N LYS A 390 17.67 -9.78 -11.41
CA LYS A 390 18.33 -10.95 -10.80
C LYS A 390 19.02 -11.80 -11.86
N ASP A 391 18.36 -12.06 -12.99
CA ASP A 391 18.90 -12.87 -14.08
C ASP A 391 20.12 -12.21 -14.73
N VAL A 392 20.05 -10.90 -15.00
CA VAL A 392 21.19 -10.12 -15.51
C VAL A 392 22.36 -10.17 -14.53
N HIS A 393 22.11 -10.10 -13.22
CA HIS A 393 23.16 -10.21 -12.22
C HIS A 393 23.83 -11.59 -12.25
N ILE A 394 23.04 -12.67 -12.34
CA ILE A 394 23.55 -14.05 -12.45
C ILE A 394 24.38 -14.23 -13.73
N GLN A 395 23.89 -13.74 -14.87
CA GLN A 395 24.61 -13.82 -16.14
C GLN A 395 25.96 -13.08 -16.08
N LEU A 396 25.99 -11.88 -15.50
CA LEU A 396 27.23 -11.13 -15.31
C LEU A 396 28.20 -11.84 -14.37
N GLU A 397 27.71 -12.46 -13.30
CA GLU A 397 28.55 -13.21 -12.37
C GLU A 397 29.13 -14.48 -13.03
N GLN A 398 28.33 -15.20 -13.81
CA GLN A 398 28.79 -16.33 -14.63
C GLN A 398 29.84 -15.90 -15.64
N ALA A 399 29.61 -14.81 -16.38
CA ALA A 399 30.58 -14.26 -17.34
C ALA A 399 31.90 -13.89 -16.66
N ARG A 400 31.85 -13.28 -15.46
CA ARG A 400 33.05 -12.97 -14.66
C ARG A 400 33.81 -14.23 -14.24
N LYS A 401 33.11 -15.28 -13.78
CA LYS A 401 33.74 -16.57 -13.42
C LYS A 401 34.40 -17.23 -14.63
N THR A 402 33.73 -17.25 -15.78
CA THR A 402 34.28 -17.80 -17.04
C THR A 402 35.53 -17.05 -17.48
N ASN A 403 35.53 -15.72 -17.43
CA ASN A 403 36.68 -14.89 -17.79
C ASN A 403 37.86 -15.12 -16.82
N ARG A 404 37.63 -15.30 -15.51
CA ARG A 404 38.70 -15.69 -14.57
C ARG A 404 39.31 -17.06 -14.91
N ASN A 405 38.47 -18.05 -15.23
CA ASN A 405 38.95 -19.39 -15.59
C ASN A 405 39.75 -19.35 -16.90
N MET A 406 39.27 -18.61 -17.89
CA MET A 406 39.93 -18.50 -19.19
C MET A 406 41.26 -17.75 -19.11
N ASN A 407 41.37 -16.72 -18.26
CA ASN A 407 42.65 -16.09 -17.92
C ASN A 407 43.64 -17.07 -17.26
N GLY A 408 43.15 -17.97 -16.40
CA GLY A 408 43.95 -19.05 -15.80
C GLY A 408 44.52 -19.99 -16.87
N ILE A 409 43.66 -20.49 -17.75
CA ILE A 409 44.04 -21.36 -18.88
C ILE A 409 45.05 -20.65 -19.81
N ALA A 410 44.82 -19.37 -20.13
CA ALA A 410 45.72 -18.59 -20.96
C ALA A 410 47.10 -18.38 -20.31
N LYS A 411 47.19 -18.33 -18.98
CA LYS A 411 48.46 -18.26 -18.24
C LYS A 411 49.20 -19.59 -18.29
N GLU A 412 48.51 -20.71 -18.13
CA GLU A 412 49.11 -22.05 -18.25
C GLU A 412 49.60 -22.36 -19.67
N LEU A 413 48.80 -22.03 -20.69
CA LEU A 413 49.21 -22.22 -22.08
C LEU A 413 50.46 -21.41 -22.44
N ARG A 414 50.60 -20.19 -21.90
CA ARG A 414 51.83 -19.39 -22.06
C ARG A 414 53.04 -20.04 -21.39
N LYS A 415 52.88 -20.65 -20.20
CA LYS A 415 53.94 -21.40 -19.53
C LYS A 415 54.37 -22.61 -20.36
N LEU A 416 53.41 -23.40 -20.86
CA LEU A 416 53.68 -24.57 -21.71
C LEU A 416 54.40 -24.20 -23.01
N HIS A 417 53.94 -23.16 -23.71
CA HIS A 417 54.61 -22.69 -24.92
C HIS A 417 56.04 -22.19 -24.64
N ARG A 418 56.28 -21.54 -23.50
CA ARG A 418 57.64 -21.10 -23.12
C ARG A 418 58.55 -22.30 -22.84
N ALA A 419 58.06 -23.29 -22.09
CA ALA A 419 58.79 -24.52 -21.81
C ALA A 419 59.14 -25.29 -23.10
N GLY A 420 58.18 -25.42 -24.03
CA GLY A 420 58.39 -26.10 -25.30
C GLY A 420 59.44 -25.42 -26.20
N ILE A 421 59.45 -24.08 -26.26
CA ILE A 421 60.45 -23.33 -27.03
C ILE A 421 61.86 -23.53 -26.45
N ASN A 422 62.01 -23.49 -25.12
CA ASN A 422 63.31 -23.70 -24.47
C ASN A 422 63.87 -25.10 -24.74
N ASN A 423 63.02 -26.13 -24.67
CA ASN A 423 63.45 -27.51 -24.92
C ASN A 423 63.93 -27.72 -26.37
N ALA A 424 63.19 -27.17 -27.35
CA ALA A 424 63.57 -27.24 -28.76
C ALA A 424 64.89 -26.50 -29.03
N THR A 425 65.07 -25.33 -28.41
CA THR A 425 66.29 -24.52 -28.50
C THR A 425 67.49 -25.32 -27.96
N ASN A 426 67.38 -25.90 -26.76
CA ASN A 426 68.45 -26.75 -26.19
C ASN A 426 68.83 -27.94 -27.09
N SER A 427 67.85 -28.59 -27.70
CA SER A 427 68.10 -29.69 -28.65
C SER A 427 68.86 -29.21 -29.89
N ILE A 428 68.51 -28.03 -30.41
CA ILE A 428 69.14 -27.40 -31.58
C ILE A 428 70.61 -27.05 -31.31
N THR A 429 70.94 -26.52 -30.13
CA THR A 429 72.33 -26.23 -29.73
C THR A 429 73.21 -27.47 -29.82
N VAL A 430 72.72 -28.60 -29.31
CA VAL A 430 73.49 -29.85 -29.29
C VAL A 430 73.82 -30.28 -30.71
N VAL A 431 72.85 -30.23 -31.62
CA VAL A 431 73.06 -30.55 -33.04
C VAL A 431 74.05 -29.59 -33.72
N ALA A 432 73.94 -28.28 -33.46
CA ALA A 432 74.86 -27.29 -34.01
C ALA A 432 76.31 -27.50 -33.52
N VAL A 433 76.49 -27.81 -32.23
CA VAL A 433 77.81 -28.15 -31.67
C VAL A 433 78.37 -29.40 -32.35
N LEU A 434 77.56 -30.45 -32.57
CA LEU A 434 77.99 -31.66 -33.26
C LEU A 434 78.43 -31.39 -34.71
N PHE A 435 77.74 -30.52 -35.44
CA PHE A 435 78.19 -30.14 -36.79
C PHE A 435 79.49 -29.33 -36.76
N ALA A 436 79.64 -28.40 -35.81
CA ALA A 436 80.86 -27.64 -35.66
C ALA A 436 82.07 -28.53 -35.33
N THR A 437 81.91 -29.52 -34.43
CA THR A 437 82.99 -30.44 -34.07
C THR A 437 83.40 -31.34 -35.24
N VAL A 438 82.43 -31.90 -35.97
CA VAL A 438 82.69 -32.74 -37.15
C VAL A 438 83.38 -31.91 -38.26
N ALA A 439 82.88 -30.72 -38.55
CA ALA A 439 83.48 -29.85 -39.56
C ALA A 439 84.89 -29.41 -39.16
N PHE A 440 85.12 -29.08 -37.89
CA PHE A 440 86.43 -28.69 -37.37
C PHE A 440 87.44 -29.83 -37.50
N ALA A 441 87.07 -31.04 -37.05
CA ALA A 441 87.90 -32.22 -37.19
C ALA A 441 88.22 -32.52 -38.67
N ALA A 442 87.22 -32.40 -39.55
CA ALA A 442 87.38 -32.67 -40.98
C ALA A 442 88.40 -31.76 -41.68
N ILE A 443 88.61 -30.52 -41.23
CA ILE A 443 89.62 -29.62 -41.83
C ILE A 443 91.04 -30.17 -41.60
N PHE A 444 91.30 -30.71 -40.41
CA PHE A 444 92.64 -31.17 -40.01
C PHE A 444 92.93 -32.63 -40.36
N THR A 445 91.92 -33.42 -40.72
CA THR A 445 92.09 -34.84 -41.06
C THR A 445 92.18 -35.12 -42.56
N VAL A 446 92.20 -34.09 -43.40
CA VAL A 446 92.44 -34.27 -44.84
C VAL A 446 93.90 -34.73 -45.04
N PRO A 447 94.17 -35.77 -45.85
CA PRO A 447 95.54 -36.25 -46.07
C PRO A 447 96.45 -35.12 -46.59
N GLY A 448 97.55 -34.89 -45.86
CA GLY A 448 98.67 -34.04 -46.28
C GLY A 448 99.51 -34.72 -47.36
N GLY A 449 100.23 -33.94 -48.16
CA GLY A 449 101.09 -34.47 -49.23
C GLY A 449 102.44 -34.96 -48.71
N ASP A 450 103.10 -35.79 -49.51
CA ASP A 450 104.39 -36.42 -49.20
C ASP A 450 105.61 -35.53 -49.48
N ASP A 451 105.41 -34.33 -50.06
CA ASP A 451 106.49 -33.39 -50.39
C ASP A 451 106.63 -32.31 -49.30
N ASP A 452 107.80 -32.21 -48.65
CA ASP A 452 108.19 -31.33 -47.52
C ASP A 452 108.04 -29.79 -47.76
N THR A 453 107.26 -29.37 -48.75
CA THR A 453 107.04 -27.97 -49.14
C THR A 453 105.93 -27.26 -48.34
N GLY A 454 105.24 -27.96 -47.43
CA GLY A 454 104.19 -27.38 -46.59
C GLY A 454 102.90 -26.97 -47.32
N MET A 455 102.77 -27.32 -48.61
CA MET A 455 101.59 -27.05 -49.43
C MET A 455 100.76 -28.33 -49.62
N ALA A 456 99.45 -28.26 -49.35
CA ALA A 456 98.57 -29.40 -49.59
C ALA A 456 98.46 -29.70 -51.10
N VAL A 457 98.95 -30.87 -51.53
CA VAL A 457 98.99 -31.32 -52.95
C VAL A 457 97.60 -31.26 -53.61
N MET A 458 96.53 -31.39 -52.83
CA MET A 458 95.14 -31.40 -53.32
C MET A 458 94.54 -30.01 -53.55
N VAL A 459 95.26 -28.90 -53.29
CA VAL A 459 94.75 -27.50 -53.44
C VAL A 459 94.26 -27.20 -54.86
N GLY A 460 94.91 -27.78 -55.89
CA GLY A 460 94.51 -27.61 -57.28
C GLY A 460 93.29 -28.46 -57.71
N SER A 461 92.79 -29.35 -56.85
CA SER A 461 91.66 -30.21 -57.19
C SER A 461 90.32 -29.50 -56.94
N PRO A 462 89.35 -29.60 -57.87
CA PRO A 462 88.03 -28.98 -57.67
C PRO A 462 87.30 -29.56 -56.46
N SER A 463 87.50 -30.85 -56.15
CA SER A 463 86.92 -31.50 -54.98
C SER A 463 87.44 -30.92 -53.66
N PHE A 464 88.72 -30.57 -53.56
CA PHE A 464 89.26 -29.95 -52.35
C PHE A 464 88.75 -28.51 -52.17
N GLN A 465 88.66 -27.73 -53.24
CA GLN A 465 88.10 -26.37 -53.17
C GLN A 465 86.64 -26.37 -52.71
N VAL A 466 85.82 -27.28 -53.27
CA VAL A 466 84.43 -27.47 -52.85
C VAL A 466 84.38 -27.92 -51.38
N PHE A 467 85.19 -28.90 -50.99
CA PHE A 467 85.26 -29.36 -49.60
C PHE A 467 85.58 -28.21 -48.64
N PHE A 468 86.65 -27.47 -48.89
CA PHE A 468 87.13 -26.41 -48.00
C PHE A 468 86.09 -25.29 -47.83
N ILE A 469 85.49 -24.82 -48.92
CA ILE A 469 84.48 -23.75 -48.90
C ILE A 469 83.24 -24.19 -48.13
N PHE A 470 82.66 -25.34 -48.48
CA PHE A 470 81.43 -25.82 -47.85
C PHE A 470 81.65 -26.23 -46.39
N ASN A 471 82.82 -26.77 -46.06
CA ASN A 471 83.16 -27.14 -44.69
C ASN A 471 83.41 -25.91 -43.81
N ALA A 472 84.04 -24.87 -44.34
CA ALA A 472 84.18 -23.58 -43.64
C ALA A 472 82.79 -22.94 -43.40
N ILE A 473 81.92 -22.91 -44.41
CA ILE A 473 80.55 -22.40 -44.25
C ILE A 473 79.80 -23.20 -43.19
N ALA A 474 79.88 -24.54 -43.20
CA ALA A 474 79.25 -25.39 -42.20
C ALA A 474 79.75 -25.10 -40.77
N LEU A 475 81.06 -24.94 -40.60
CA LEU A 475 81.67 -24.64 -39.30
C LEU A 475 81.23 -23.27 -38.78
N PHE A 476 81.38 -22.21 -39.57
CA PHE A 476 81.06 -20.85 -39.14
C PHE A 476 79.56 -20.65 -38.92
N THR A 477 78.70 -21.24 -39.76
CA THR A 477 77.24 -21.17 -39.54
C THR A 477 76.82 -21.91 -38.28
N SER A 478 77.44 -23.05 -37.96
CA SER A 478 77.16 -23.82 -36.74
C SER A 478 77.63 -23.10 -35.47
N LEU A 479 78.81 -22.49 -35.49
CA LEU A 479 79.31 -21.67 -34.39
C LEU A 479 78.47 -20.40 -34.18
N ALA A 480 78.09 -19.72 -35.28
CA ALA A 480 77.23 -18.55 -35.20
C ALA A 480 75.87 -18.88 -34.56
N VAL A 481 75.27 -20.03 -34.90
CA VAL A 481 74.04 -20.51 -34.24
C VAL A 481 74.23 -20.67 -32.74
N VAL A 482 75.33 -21.29 -32.29
CA VAL A 482 75.61 -21.48 -30.86
C VAL A 482 75.81 -20.14 -30.14
N VAL A 483 76.56 -19.21 -30.72
CA VAL A 483 76.81 -17.88 -30.12
C VAL A 483 75.51 -17.06 -30.04
N VAL A 484 74.71 -17.04 -31.10
CA VAL A 484 73.40 -16.37 -31.10
C VAL A 484 72.49 -17.01 -30.05
N GLN A 485 72.54 -18.32 -29.87
CA GLN A 485 71.71 -18.99 -28.89
C GLN A 485 72.12 -18.68 -27.44
N ILE A 486 73.42 -18.65 -27.12
CA ILE A 486 73.90 -18.27 -25.78
C ILE A 486 73.51 -16.83 -25.44
N THR A 487 73.57 -15.92 -26.42
CA THR A 487 73.24 -14.50 -26.21
C THR A 487 71.73 -14.22 -26.12
N VAL A 488 70.87 -15.05 -26.73
CA VAL A 488 69.41 -14.84 -26.78
C VAL A 488 68.65 -15.38 -25.57
N VAL A 489 69.22 -16.27 -24.75
CA VAL A 489 68.58 -16.86 -23.56
C VAL A 489 68.16 -15.82 -22.50
N ARG A 490 68.53 -14.55 -22.64
CA ARG A 490 68.15 -13.43 -21.74
C ARG A 490 67.14 -12.43 -22.32
N GLY A 491 66.40 -12.74 -23.39
CA GLY A 491 65.56 -11.76 -24.13
C GLY A 491 64.03 -11.83 -23.97
N GLU A 492 63.33 -10.82 -24.50
CA GLU A 492 61.86 -10.75 -24.58
C GLU A 492 61.24 -11.81 -25.53
N THR A 493 60.09 -12.38 -25.15
CA THR A 493 59.48 -13.54 -25.86
C THR A 493 59.05 -13.32 -27.32
N LYS A 494 58.86 -12.06 -27.77
CA LYS A 494 58.41 -11.76 -29.14
C LYS A 494 59.59 -11.74 -30.13
N SER A 495 60.75 -11.26 -29.69
CA SER A 495 62.00 -11.33 -30.47
C SER A 495 62.54 -12.75 -30.48
N GLU A 496 62.47 -13.49 -29.37
CA GLU A 496 62.90 -14.90 -29.26
C GLU A 496 62.32 -15.79 -30.39
N ARG A 497 61.01 -15.70 -30.67
CA ARG A 497 60.39 -16.51 -31.75
C ARG A 497 60.96 -16.23 -33.13
N ARG A 498 61.28 -14.96 -33.42
CA ARG A 498 61.87 -14.57 -34.71
C ARG A 498 63.31 -15.08 -34.81
N VAL A 499 64.06 -15.01 -33.71
CA VAL A 499 65.43 -15.56 -33.65
C VAL A 499 65.41 -17.08 -33.83
N VAL A 500 64.52 -17.81 -33.16
CA VAL A 500 64.40 -19.28 -33.33
C VAL A 500 64.07 -19.66 -34.78
N GLU A 501 63.23 -18.89 -35.49
CA GLU A 501 62.97 -19.14 -36.92
C GLU A 501 64.23 -18.93 -37.79
N VAL A 502 65.06 -17.93 -37.47
CA VAL A 502 66.34 -17.69 -38.16
C VAL A 502 67.34 -18.80 -37.84
N ILE A 503 67.50 -19.18 -36.57
CA ILE A 503 68.38 -20.27 -36.12
C ILE A 503 68.05 -21.57 -36.85
N ASN A 504 66.76 -21.93 -36.91
CA ASN A 504 66.36 -23.14 -37.60
C ASN A 504 66.78 -23.09 -39.09
N LYS A 505 66.58 -21.96 -39.79
CA LYS A 505 67.04 -21.81 -41.19
C LYS A 505 68.55 -21.93 -41.34
N LEU A 506 69.32 -21.34 -40.42
CA LEU A 506 70.78 -21.45 -40.43
C LEU A 506 71.24 -22.88 -40.18
N MET A 507 70.53 -23.63 -39.33
CA MET A 507 70.78 -25.07 -39.14
C MET A 507 70.56 -25.87 -40.43
N TRP A 508 69.48 -25.60 -41.16
CA TRP A 508 69.23 -26.24 -42.46
C TRP A 508 70.36 -25.96 -43.46
N LEU A 509 70.86 -24.72 -43.49
CA LEU A 509 72.00 -24.35 -44.30
C LEU A 509 73.26 -25.14 -43.90
N ALA A 510 73.59 -25.18 -42.60
CA ALA A 510 74.74 -25.93 -42.10
C ALA A 510 74.66 -27.42 -42.47
N SER A 511 73.49 -28.04 -42.32
CA SER A 511 73.28 -29.45 -42.68
C SER A 511 73.44 -29.73 -44.17
N VAL A 512 73.03 -28.81 -45.05
CA VAL A 512 73.27 -28.98 -46.49
C VAL A 512 74.76 -28.82 -46.79
N CYS A 513 75.42 -27.81 -46.22
CA CYS A 513 76.84 -27.58 -46.41
C CYS A 513 77.72 -28.75 -45.92
N THR A 514 77.41 -29.35 -44.75
CA THR A 514 78.14 -30.52 -44.25
C THR A 514 78.01 -31.73 -45.18
N THR A 515 76.85 -31.93 -45.81
CA THR A 515 76.68 -33.05 -46.75
C THR A 515 77.47 -32.88 -48.03
N ILE A 516 77.50 -31.66 -48.57
CA ILE A 516 78.31 -31.34 -49.75
C ILE A 516 79.79 -31.51 -49.41
N ALA A 517 80.23 -31.04 -48.24
CA ALA A 517 81.58 -31.26 -47.75
C ALA A 517 81.90 -32.76 -47.60
N PHE A 518 81.00 -33.56 -46.99
CA PHE A 518 81.20 -35.00 -46.83
C PHE A 518 81.31 -35.73 -48.18
N ILE A 519 80.41 -35.43 -49.12
CA ILE A 519 80.46 -35.99 -50.47
C ILE A 519 81.80 -35.61 -51.13
N SER A 520 82.21 -34.35 -51.06
CA SER A 520 83.48 -33.91 -51.64
C SER A 520 84.69 -34.56 -50.97
N SER A 521 84.66 -34.73 -49.65
CA SER A 521 85.68 -35.44 -48.88
C SER A 521 85.83 -36.90 -49.31
N SER A 522 84.73 -37.59 -49.63
CA SER A 522 84.79 -38.97 -50.13
C SER A 522 85.61 -39.10 -51.43
N TYR A 523 85.55 -38.10 -52.33
CA TYR A 523 86.36 -38.08 -53.54
C TYR A 523 87.84 -37.77 -53.27
N ILE A 524 88.14 -37.04 -52.19
CA ILE A 524 89.51 -36.75 -51.76
C ILE A 524 90.14 -38.00 -51.16
N VAL A 525 89.45 -38.66 -50.22
CA VAL A 525 89.98 -39.80 -49.44
C VAL A 525 90.15 -41.07 -50.30
N VAL A 526 89.20 -41.37 -51.19
CA VAL A 526 89.23 -42.60 -52.01
C VAL A 526 90.26 -42.52 -53.16
N GLY A 527 90.60 -41.29 -53.59
CA GLY A 527 91.57 -41.05 -54.65
C GLY A 527 91.09 -41.44 -56.06
N ARG A 528 91.92 -41.17 -57.09
CA ARG A 528 91.54 -41.35 -58.51
C ARG A 528 91.37 -42.82 -58.92
N ARG A 529 91.96 -43.76 -58.19
CA ARG A 529 92.03 -45.18 -58.57
C ARG A 529 90.70 -45.92 -58.37
N ASN A 530 89.95 -45.57 -57.32
CA ASN A 530 88.71 -46.25 -56.94
C ASN A 530 87.49 -45.31 -56.98
N ARG A 531 87.34 -44.51 -58.06
CA ARG A 531 86.25 -43.53 -58.19
C ARG A 531 84.85 -44.13 -58.04
N TRP A 532 84.65 -45.40 -58.40
CA TRP A 532 83.39 -46.12 -58.13
C TRP A 532 82.98 -45.96 -56.66
N ALA A 533 83.87 -46.25 -55.72
CA ALA A 533 83.51 -46.26 -54.30
C ALA A 533 83.05 -44.88 -53.80
N ALA A 534 83.68 -43.80 -54.28
CA ALA A 534 83.22 -42.43 -53.98
C ALA A 534 81.85 -42.12 -54.61
N VAL A 535 81.58 -42.60 -55.83
CA VAL A 535 80.26 -42.48 -56.47
C VAL A 535 79.19 -43.24 -55.68
N LEU A 536 79.49 -44.44 -55.19
CA LEU A 536 78.57 -45.23 -54.36
C LEU A 536 78.24 -44.51 -53.05
N ILE A 537 79.26 -43.99 -52.34
CA ILE A 537 79.08 -43.19 -51.12
C ILE A 537 78.23 -41.95 -51.41
N SER A 538 78.47 -41.29 -52.55
CA SER A 538 77.71 -40.12 -52.98
C SER A 538 76.24 -40.44 -53.26
N ILE A 539 75.93 -41.58 -53.89
CA ILE A 539 74.56 -42.00 -54.18
C ILE A 539 73.82 -42.32 -52.87
N ILE A 540 74.45 -43.08 -51.96
CA ILE A 540 73.85 -43.46 -50.68
C ILE A 540 73.66 -42.23 -49.79
N GLY A 541 74.68 -41.38 -49.66
CA GLY A 541 74.62 -40.12 -48.89
C GLY A 541 73.63 -39.12 -49.49
N GLY A 542 73.59 -38.99 -50.81
CA GLY A 542 72.64 -38.14 -51.51
C GLY A 542 71.19 -38.58 -51.34
N LEU A 543 70.90 -39.89 -51.43
CA LEU A 543 69.55 -40.44 -51.27
C LEU A 543 69.04 -40.26 -49.84
N THR A 544 69.88 -40.58 -48.84
CA THR A 544 69.53 -40.43 -47.42
C THR A 544 69.26 -38.96 -47.05
N MET A 545 70.11 -38.04 -47.51
CA MET A 545 69.89 -36.61 -47.24
C MET A 545 68.71 -36.04 -48.00
N THR A 546 68.51 -36.39 -49.28
CA THR A 546 67.35 -35.95 -50.04
C THR A 546 66.05 -36.47 -49.41
N GLY A 547 66.04 -37.70 -48.90
CA GLY A 547 64.90 -38.26 -48.17
C GLY A 547 64.59 -37.52 -46.86
N ILE A 548 65.61 -37.26 -46.04
CA ILE A 548 65.44 -36.57 -44.75
C ILE A 548 65.07 -35.10 -44.95
N LEU A 549 65.80 -34.36 -45.79
CA LEU A 549 65.51 -32.96 -46.07
C LEU A 549 64.17 -32.78 -46.80
N GLY A 550 63.87 -33.64 -47.77
CA GLY A 550 62.63 -33.60 -48.53
C GLY A 550 61.40 -33.87 -47.66
N SER A 551 61.44 -34.91 -46.83
CA SER A 551 60.33 -35.24 -45.93
C SER A 551 60.06 -34.13 -44.92
N MET A 552 61.10 -33.59 -44.28
CA MET A 552 60.96 -32.51 -43.30
C MET A 552 60.45 -31.20 -43.92
N THR A 553 60.98 -30.79 -45.07
CA THR A 553 60.52 -29.58 -45.77
C THR A 553 59.06 -29.72 -46.22
N TYR A 554 58.66 -30.89 -46.70
CA TYR A 554 57.26 -31.21 -47.01
C TYR A 554 56.35 -31.01 -45.80
N TYR A 555 56.71 -31.57 -44.63
CA TYR A 555 55.91 -31.41 -43.41
C TYR A 555 55.83 -29.95 -42.94
N VAL A 556 56.93 -29.19 -43.02
CA VAL A 556 56.94 -27.76 -42.66
C VAL A 556 56.03 -26.94 -43.58
N ILE A 557 56.06 -27.21 -44.90
CA ILE A 557 55.21 -26.51 -45.88
C ILE A 557 53.75 -26.90 -45.67
N LYS A 558 53.44 -28.19 -45.50
CA LYS A 558 52.09 -28.69 -45.21
C LYS A 558 51.53 -28.03 -43.94
N TYR A 559 52.33 -27.97 -42.87
CA TYR A 559 51.94 -27.31 -41.63
C TYR A 559 51.72 -25.80 -41.80
N LYS A 560 52.62 -25.10 -42.52
CA LYS A 560 52.44 -23.66 -42.83
C LYS A 560 51.18 -23.43 -43.68
N ARG A 561 50.85 -24.30 -44.64
CA ARG A 561 49.64 -24.20 -45.48
C ARG A 561 48.37 -24.36 -44.64
N VAL A 562 48.29 -25.41 -43.81
CA VAL A 562 47.15 -25.64 -42.89
C VAL A 562 46.94 -24.45 -41.95
N ARG A 563 48.03 -23.88 -41.41
CA ARG A 563 47.95 -22.70 -40.54
C ARG A 563 47.45 -21.45 -41.26
N ARG A 564 47.86 -21.21 -42.52
CA ARG A 564 47.35 -20.08 -43.32
C ARG A 564 45.86 -20.22 -43.63
N VAL A 565 45.40 -21.41 -44.01
CA VAL A 565 43.98 -21.70 -44.26
C VAL A 565 43.15 -21.44 -43.01
N ARG A 566 43.61 -21.94 -41.85
CA ARG A 566 42.93 -21.72 -40.57
C ARG A 566 42.88 -20.24 -40.15
N LYS A 567 43.91 -19.45 -40.51
CA LYS A 567 43.89 -17.98 -40.30
C LYS A 567 42.90 -17.28 -41.24
N LYS A 568 42.87 -17.62 -42.53
CA LYS A 568 41.90 -17.05 -43.49
C LYS A 568 40.46 -17.35 -43.06
N MET A 569 40.17 -18.58 -42.63
CA MET A 569 38.84 -18.97 -42.17
C MET A 569 38.38 -18.20 -40.93
N LYS A 570 39.30 -17.85 -40.02
CA LYS A 570 39.00 -16.99 -38.86
C LYS A 570 38.74 -15.53 -39.25
N LEU A 571 39.48 -14.99 -40.23
CA LEU A 571 39.26 -13.61 -40.70
C LEU A 571 37.92 -13.46 -41.43
N MET A 572 37.56 -14.42 -42.28
CA MET A 572 36.26 -14.39 -42.97
C MET A 572 35.07 -14.52 -42.02
N ARG A 573 35.23 -15.24 -40.91
CA ARG A 573 34.18 -15.35 -39.88
C ARG A 573 34.00 -14.07 -39.06
N ASN A 574 35.04 -13.24 -38.92
CA ASN A 574 34.94 -11.94 -38.24
C ASN A 574 34.46 -10.81 -39.16
N GLY A 575 34.67 -10.92 -40.48
CA GLY A 575 34.22 -9.90 -41.45
C GLY A 575 32.70 -9.77 -41.58
N ASN A 576 31.94 -10.82 -41.30
CA ASN A 576 30.47 -10.80 -41.43
C ASN A 576 29.74 -10.11 -40.26
N ASN A 577 30.42 -9.76 -39.17
CA ASN A 577 29.80 -9.10 -38.00
C ASN A 577 29.96 -7.56 -37.99
N LEU A 578 30.52 -6.96 -39.05
CA LEU A 578 30.87 -5.53 -39.09
C LEU A 578 30.05 -4.72 -40.12
N CYS A 579 28.84 -5.14 -40.47
CA CYS A 579 28.02 -4.43 -41.47
C CYS A 579 26.64 -3.95 -40.95
N ARG A 580 26.47 -3.80 -39.63
CA ARG A 580 25.32 -3.10 -39.03
C ARG A 580 25.70 -2.37 -37.75
N HIS A 581 26.43 -1.27 -37.90
CA HIS A 581 26.25 -0.01 -37.17
C HIS A 581 27.40 0.91 -37.55
N SER A 582 27.12 1.87 -38.42
CA SER A 582 27.95 3.06 -38.62
C SER A 582 27.06 4.22 -38.26
N GLU A 583 27.31 4.82 -37.09
CA GLU A 583 27.36 6.26 -36.85
C GLU A 583 27.43 6.53 -35.34
N SER A 584 28.26 7.51 -34.99
CA SER A 584 28.49 8.13 -33.68
C SER A 584 29.75 7.70 -32.93
N ASP A 585 30.61 8.70 -32.80
CA ASP A 585 31.92 8.76 -32.16
C ASP A 585 32.00 8.17 -30.75
N SER A 586 33.10 7.46 -30.49
CA SER A 586 34.04 7.71 -29.39
C SER A 586 34.97 6.51 -29.22
N GLU A 587 36.26 6.80 -29.04
CA GLU A 587 37.30 5.81 -28.74
C GLU A 587 36.94 4.97 -27.50
N VAL A 588 36.44 3.77 -27.72
CA VAL A 588 36.40 2.73 -26.70
C VAL A 588 36.94 1.46 -27.33
N ASN A 589 38.20 1.14 -27.04
CA ASN A 589 38.80 -0.15 -27.33
C ASN A 589 37.91 -1.28 -26.78
N PRO A 590 37.33 -2.17 -27.61
CA PRO A 590 36.68 -3.36 -27.10
C PRO A 590 37.77 -4.34 -26.68
N ILE A 591 38.07 -4.34 -25.38
CA ILE A 591 38.77 -5.45 -24.72
C ILE A 591 37.83 -6.65 -24.82
N TYR A 592 37.99 -7.46 -25.87
CA TYR A 592 37.34 -8.75 -25.96
C TYR A 592 37.80 -9.63 -24.80
N ALA A 593 36.83 -10.06 -23.99
CA ALA A 593 36.99 -11.12 -23.01
C ALA A 593 37.52 -12.38 -23.71
N ILE A 594 38.74 -12.77 -23.32
CA ILE A 594 39.20 -14.15 -23.31
C ILE A 594 39.25 -14.52 -21.82
#